data_AF-A0AB37VNW6-F1
#
_entry.id   AF-A0AB37VNW6-F1
#
_cell.length_a   1.000
_cell.length_b   1.000
_cell.length_c   1.000
_cell.angle_alpha   90.00
_cell.angle_beta   90.00
_cell.angle_gamma   90.00
#
_symmetry.space_group_name_H-M   'P 1'
#
loop_
_entity.id
_entity.type
_entity.pdbx_description
1 polymer ?
#
loop_
_entity_poly.entity_id
_entity_poly.type
_entity_poly.pdbx_seq_one_letter_code
_entity_poly.pdbx_strand_id
1 'polypeptide(L)'
;MAKKYYRAIKEMTKEPDWLTKEFPNQPIREGRTMEDPDFPRIAITYSLEENSRDSSVQQEEMQKIIEEYNQYYDTAWSLADIERYNGDINNRLARKRAEFKQFGKQIDLVIVVDRLLTGFDAPTIQTLFVDRNLEYAGLIQAFSRTNR
;
A
#
# COMPACT_ATOMS: atom_id res chain seq x y z
N MET A 1 -11.39 7.69 -2.07
CA MET A 1 -10.10 8.42 -1.89
C MET A 1 -8.89 7.49 -1.96
N ALA A 2 -8.75 6.47 -1.11
CA ALA A 2 -7.61 5.51 -1.15
C ALA A 2 -7.25 4.98 -2.56
N LYS A 3 -8.25 4.54 -3.34
CA LYS A 3 -8.06 4.06 -4.72
C LYS A 3 -7.44 5.11 -5.65
N LYS A 4 -7.74 6.40 -5.44
CA LYS A 4 -7.18 7.51 -6.22
C LYS A 4 -5.68 7.62 -6.01
N TYR A 5 -5.21 7.49 -4.76
CA TYR A 5 -3.78 7.48 -4.45
C TYR A 5 -3.08 6.28 -5.07
N TYR A 6 -3.67 5.09 -4.97
CA TYR A 6 -3.10 3.88 -5.59
C TYR A 6 -2.89 4.08 -7.09
N ARG A 7 -3.93 4.52 -7.81
CA ARG A 7 -3.83 4.79 -9.25
C ARG A 7 -2.82 5.89 -9.57
N ALA A 8 -2.81 6.99 -8.83
CA ALA A 8 -1.86 8.08 -9.05
C ALA A 8 -0.41 7.60 -8.90
N ILE A 9 -0.11 6.79 -7.89
CA ILE A 9 1.23 6.24 -7.71
C ILE A 9 1.56 5.23 -8.81
N LYS A 10 0.61 4.40 -9.26
CA LYS A 10 0.82 3.50 -10.41
C LYS A 10 1.14 4.26 -11.69
N GLU A 11 0.46 5.38 -11.96
CA GLU A 11 0.79 6.23 -13.12
C GLU A 11 2.16 6.87 -12.96
N MET A 12 2.49 7.37 -11.75
CA MET A 12 3.81 7.92 -11.44
C MET A 12 4.94 6.91 -11.71
N THR A 13 4.74 5.63 -11.43
CA THR A 13 5.75 4.59 -11.67
C THR A 13 5.92 4.19 -13.13
N LYS A 14 4.97 4.55 -14.02
CA LYS A 14 5.06 4.21 -15.46
C LYS A 14 5.98 5.16 -16.22
N GLU A 15 6.09 6.40 -15.76
CA GLU A 15 6.86 7.45 -16.43
C GLU A 15 7.90 8.04 -15.47
N PRO A 16 9.21 7.91 -15.76
CA PRO A 16 10.26 8.43 -14.88
C PRO A 16 10.15 9.94 -14.60
N ASP A 17 9.67 10.70 -15.59
CA ASP A 17 9.54 12.16 -15.51
C ASP A 17 8.16 12.63 -15.03
N TRP A 18 7.29 11.72 -14.57
CA TRP A 18 5.89 12.03 -14.24
C TRP A 18 5.76 13.20 -13.25
N LEU A 19 6.56 13.20 -12.18
CA LEU A 19 6.55 14.26 -11.16
C LEU A 19 6.91 15.63 -11.75
N THR A 20 7.92 15.68 -12.61
CA THR A 20 8.38 16.93 -13.25
C THR A 20 7.36 17.46 -14.25
N LYS A 21 6.65 16.57 -14.96
CA LYS A 21 5.58 16.95 -15.90
C LYS A 21 4.33 17.47 -15.21
N GLU A 22 3.88 16.77 -14.16
CA GLU A 22 2.65 17.13 -13.44
C GLU A 22 2.83 18.32 -12.50
N PHE A 23 4.04 18.49 -11.94
CA PHE A 23 4.35 19.56 -10.99
C PHE A 23 5.55 20.41 -11.43
N PRO A 24 5.49 21.09 -12.60
CA PRO A 24 6.63 21.80 -13.19
C PRO A 24 7.16 22.96 -12.33
N ASN A 25 6.32 23.49 -11.43
CA ASN A 25 6.66 24.62 -10.56
C ASN A 25 7.04 24.19 -9.14
N GLN A 26 7.22 22.89 -8.87
CA GLN A 26 7.61 22.37 -7.56
C GLN A 26 8.96 21.65 -7.69
N PRO A 27 10.08 22.32 -7.34
CA PRO A 27 11.40 21.71 -7.48
C PRO A 27 11.53 20.48 -6.59
N ILE A 28 11.88 19.35 -7.19
CA ILE A 28 12.11 18.09 -6.48
C ILE A 28 13.49 18.15 -5.83
N ARG A 29 13.57 17.72 -4.57
CA ARG A 29 14.86 17.64 -3.87
C ARG A 29 15.67 16.46 -4.40
N GLU A 30 16.68 16.73 -5.22
CA GLU A 30 17.65 15.76 -5.73
C GLU A 30 18.69 15.37 -4.67
N GLY A 31 18.24 14.97 -3.49
CA GLY A 31 19.11 14.46 -2.43
C GLY A 31 19.74 13.12 -2.80
N ARG A 32 20.12 12.30 -1.80
CA ARG A 32 20.53 10.92 -2.08
C ARG A 32 19.40 10.21 -2.84
N THR A 33 19.67 9.84 -4.08
CA THR A 33 18.80 9.00 -4.89
C THR A 33 18.90 7.57 -4.38
N MET A 34 17.74 6.92 -4.23
CA MET A 34 17.70 5.50 -3.96
C MET A 34 17.86 4.77 -5.30
N GLU A 35 18.88 3.93 -5.43
CA GLU A 35 19.07 3.11 -6.63
C GLU A 35 18.10 1.92 -6.57
N ASP A 36 16.83 2.17 -6.90
CA ASP A 36 15.78 1.16 -6.96
C ASP A 36 14.82 1.48 -8.12
N PRO A 37 14.94 0.80 -9.27
CA PRO A 37 14.11 1.08 -10.44
C PRO A 37 12.64 0.70 -10.22
N ASP A 38 12.35 -0.20 -9.27
CA ASP A 38 10.99 -0.67 -9.00
C ASP A 38 10.35 0.09 -7.81
N PHE A 39 11.02 1.09 -7.27
CA PHE A 39 10.47 1.88 -6.17
C PHE A 39 9.42 2.90 -6.67
N PRO A 40 8.30 3.09 -5.94
CA PRO A 40 7.87 2.33 -4.77
C PRO A 40 7.08 1.07 -5.11
N ARG A 41 7.34 -0.02 -4.39
CA ARG A 41 6.46 -1.20 -4.38
C ARG A 41 5.26 -0.91 -3.50
N ILE A 42 4.10 -0.76 -4.12
CA ILE A 42 2.86 -0.42 -3.41
C ILE A 42 1.89 -1.59 -3.32
N ALA A 43 1.11 -1.64 -2.26
CA ALA A 43 -0.06 -2.51 -2.17
C ALA A 43 -1.27 -1.72 -1.62
N ILE A 44 -2.47 -2.20 -1.94
CA ILE A 44 -3.72 -1.65 -1.41
C ILE A 44 -4.62 -2.80 -0.95
N THR A 45 -5.32 -2.57 0.15
CA THR A 45 -6.37 -3.46 0.63
C THR A 45 -7.53 -2.69 1.25
N TYR A 46 -8.74 -3.18 1.04
CA TYR A 46 -9.96 -2.61 1.59
C TYR A 46 -11.03 -3.69 1.79
N SER A 47 -11.99 -3.42 2.67
CA SER A 47 -13.15 -4.31 2.87
C SER A 47 -14.05 -4.28 1.64
N LEU A 48 -14.51 -5.45 1.21
CA LEU A 48 -15.54 -5.58 0.17
C LEU A 48 -16.89 -5.68 0.89
N GLU A 49 -17.76 -4.69 0.71
CA GLU A 49 -19.13 -4.74 1.23
C GLU A 49 -20.05 -5.40 0.20
N GLU A 50 -20.55 -6.60 0.53
CA GLU A 50 -21.38 -7.42 -0.38
C GLU A 50 -22.73 -6.76 -0.73
N ASN A 51 -23.26 -5.88 0.15
CA ASN A 51 -24.61 -5.31 0.04
C ASN A 51 -24.69 -3.90 -0.56
N SER A 52 -23.61 -3.39 -1.16
CA SER A 52 -23.62 -2.10 -1.84
C SER A 52 -23.98 -2.23 -3.32
N ARG A 53 -24.59 -1.20 -3.92
CA ARG A 53 -24.93 -1.16 -5.36
C ARG A 53 -23.71 -1.32 -6.28
N ASP A 54 -22.51 -1.08 -5.75
CA ASP A 54 -21.24 -1.12 -6.49
C ASP A 54 -20.37 -2.34 -6.14
N SER A 55 -20.92 -3.37 -5.46
CA SER A 55 -20.15 -4.50 -4.95
C SER A 55 -19.42 -5.28 -6.05
N SER A 56 -20.04 -5.46 -7.22
CA SER A 56 -19.42 -6.13 -8.37
C SER A 56 -18.21 -5.37 -8.92
N VAL A 57 -18.34 -4.06 -9.10
CA VAL A 57 -17.25 -3.19 -9.60
C VAL A 57 -16.08 -3.19 -8.61
N GLN A 58 -16.37 -3.16 -7.30
CA GLN A 58 -15.33 -3.21 -6.27
C GLN A 58 -14.60 -4.56 -6.23
N GLN A 59 -15.32 -5.67 -6.46
CA GLN A 59 -14.75 -7.01 -6.55
C GLN A 59 -13.86 -7.16 -7.78
N GLU A 60 -14.33 -6.74 -8.96
CA GLU A 60 -13.52 -6.78 -10.19
C GLU A 60 -12.24 -5.96 -10.06
N GLU A 61 -12.32 -4.77 -9.46
CA GLU A 61 -11.15 -3.93 -9.21
C GLU A 61 -10.18 -4.58 -8.21
N MET A 62 -10.71 -5.15 -7.12
CA MET A 62 -9.88 -5.83 -6.12
C MET A 62 -9.21 -7.07 -6.71
N GLN A 63 -9.89 -7.79 -7.59
CA GLN A 63 -9.33 -8.93 -8.30
C GLN A 63 -8.14 -8.51 -9.17
N LYS A 64 -8.28 -7.44 -9.96
CA LYS A 64 -7.16 -6.90 -10.76
C LYS A 64 -5.97 -6.48 -9.89
N ILE A 65 -6.23 -5.86 -8.75
CA ILE A 65 -5.17 -5.50 -7.78
C ILE A 65 -4.44 -6.76 -7.28
N ILE A 66 -5.16 -7.82 -6.95
CA ILE A 66 -4.56 -9.08 -6.49
C ILE A 66 -3.76 -9.75 -7.62
N GLU A 67 -4.26 -9.72 -8.86
CA GLU A 67 -3.57 -10.25 -10.02
C GLU A 67 -2.24 -9.53 -10.29
N GLU A 68 -2.23 -8.19 -10.23
CA GLU A 68 -1.00 -7.40 -10.33
C GLU A 68 -0.01 -7.73 -9.21
N TYR A 69 -0.51 -7.89 -7.97
CA TYR A 69 0.31 -8.28 -6.83
C TYR A 69 0.93 -9.66 -7.03
N ASN A 70 0.13 -10.62 -7.48
CA ASN A 70 0.55 -11.98 -7.79
C ASN A 70 1.64 -11.99 -8.86
N GLN A 71 1.48 -11.18 -9.91
CA GLN A 71 2.47 -11.06 -10.98
C GLN A 71 3.81 -10.52 -10.45
N TYR A 72 3.80 -9.53 -9.56
CA TYR A 72 5.02 -8.93 -9.03
C TYR A 72 5.74 -9.86 -8.03
N TYR A 73 4.99 -10.49 -7.14
CA TYR A 73 5.56 -11.26 -6.02
C TYR A 73 5.62 -12.77 -6.25
N ASP A 74 5.19 -13.23 -7.42
CA ASP A 74 5.09 -14.65 -7.78
C ASP A 74 4.21 -15.41 -6.75
N THR A 75 3.01 -14.88 -6.51
CA THR A 75 2.00 -15.47 -5.62
C THR A 75 0.74 -15.87 -6.39
N ALA A 76 -0.19 -16.57 -5.72
CA ALA A 76 -1.41 -17.09 -6.35
C ALA A 76 -2.65 -16.83 -5.47
N TRP A 77 -2.79 -15.61 -4.95
CA TRP A 77 -3.94 -15.22 -4.15
C TRP A 77 -5.18 -15.00 -5.01
N SER A 78 -6.35 -15.24 -4.43
CA SER A 78 -7.65 -14.94 -5.03
C SER A 78 -8.48 -14.03 -4.12
N LEU A 79 -9.64 -13.55 -4.60
CA LEU A 79 -10.59 -12.83 -3.74
C LEU A 79 -11.05 -13.68 -2.55
N ALA A 80 -11.15 -15.01 -2.72
CA ALA A 80 -11.49 -15.92 -1.62
C ALA A 80 -10.37 -16.02 -0.57
N ASP A 81 -9.12 -15.70 -0.94
CA ASP A 81 -7.95 -15.72 -0.06
C ASP A 81 -7.61 -14.32 0.50
N ILE A 82 -8.56 -13.38 0.53
CA ILE A 82 -8.28 -11.98 0.90
C ILE A 82 -7.60 -11.82 2.27
N GLU A 83 -7.92 -12.69 3.23
CA GLU A 83 -7.27 -12.69 4.54
C GLU A 83 -5.80 -13.12 4.46
N ARG A 84 -5.48 -14.11 3.62
CA ARG A 84 -4.10 -14.56 3.39
C ARG A 84 -3.29 -13.53 2.62
N TYR A 85 -3.90 -12.92 1.61
CA TYR A 85 -3.35 -11.76 0.89
C TYR A 85 -3.00 -10.62 1.85
N ASN A 86 -3.90 -10.26 2.76
CA ASN A 86 -3.64 -9.24 3.79
C ASN A 86 -2.51 -9.64 4.74
N GLY A 87 -2.44 -10.92 5.10
CA GLY A 87 -1.34 -11.47 5.90
C GLY A 87 0.01 -11.37 5.20
N ASP A 88 0.06 -11.66 3.90
CA ASP A 88 1.27 -11.55 3.08
C ASP A 88 1.75 -10.10 2.98
N ILE A 89 0.84 -9.16 2.70
CA ILE A 89 1.12 -7.71 2.72
C ILE A 89 1.74 -7.31 4.05
N ASN A 90 1.13 -7.72 5.17
CA ASN A 90 1.62 -7.40 6.51
C ASN A 90 3.04 -7.96 6.72
N ASN A 91 3.28 -9.22 6.37
CA ASN A 91 4.59 -9.84 6.56
C ASN A 91 5.69 -9.19 5.73
N ARG A 92 5.40 -8.80 4.48
CA ARG A 92 6.33 -8.09 3.59
C ARG A 92 6.61 -6.68 4.06
N LEU A 93 5.57 -5.94 4.45
CA LEU A 93 5.68 -4.58 4.95
C LEU A 93 6.45 -4.53 6.28
N ALA A 94 6.16 -5.45 7.20
CA ALA A 94 6.85 -5.58 8.48
C ALA A 94 8.23 -6.25 8.40
N ARG A 95 8.60 -6.79 7.24
CA ARG A 95 9.85 -7.55 6.99
C ARG A 95 10.13 -8.63 8.05
N LYS A 96 9.07 -9.32 8.49
CA LYS A 96 9.12 -10.29 9.61
C LYS A 96 9.98 -11.51 9.32
N ARG A 97 10.06 -11.94 8.07
CA ARG A 97 10.85 -13.08 7.62
C ARG A 97 12.13 -12.61 6.92
N ALA A 98 13.18 -13.43 6.98
CA ALA A 98 14.47 -13.12 6.35
C ALA A 98 14.34 -12.89 4.84
N GLU A 99 13.46 -13.63 4.17
CA GLU A 99 13.16 -13.47 2.73
C GLU A 99 12.65 -12.06 2.39
N PHE A 100 11.84 -11.44 3.25
CA PHE A 100 11.30 -10.09 3.03
C PHE A 100 12.27 -8.97 3.41
N LYS A 101 13.44 -9.31 3.97
CA LYS A 101 14.54 -8.35 4.18
C LYS A 101 15.42 -8.25 2.94
N GLN A 102 15.29 -9.16 1.98
CA GLN A 102 15.98 -9.08 0.71
C GLN A 102 15.40 -7.92 -0.10
N PHE A 103 16.30 -7.16 -0.72
CA PHE A 103 15.92 -6.05 -1.59
C PHE A 103 15.01 -6.55 -2.71
N GLY A 104 13.89 -5.84 -2.93
CA GLY A 104 12.91 -6.20 -3.94
C GLY A 104 11.76 -7.09 -3.45
N LYS A 105 11.86 -7.68 -2.26
CA LYS A 105 10.84 -8.60 -1.72
C LYS A 105 9.91 -7.95 -0.69
N GLN A 106 10.28 -6.77 -0.19
CA GLN A 106 9.48 -5.98 0.73
C GLN A 106 8.41 -5.15 0.01
N ILE A 107 7.43 -4.68 0.78
CA ILE A 107 6.52 -3.61 0.34
C ILE A 107 7.01 -2.28 0.93
N ASP A 108 6.98 -1.23 0.13
CA ASP A 108 7.46 0.10 0.51
C ASP A 108 6.32 1.01 1.01
N LEU A 109 5.11 0.87 0.44
CA LEU A 109 3.92 1.61 0.86
C LEU A 109 2.67 0.74 0.81
N VAL A 110 1.84 0.80 1.85
CA VAL A 110 0.51 0.17 1.86
C VAL A 110 -0.56 1.23 2.05
N ILE A 111 -1.56 1.20 1.17
CA ILE A 111 -2.74 2.06 1.25
C ILE A 111 -3.89 1.27 1.85
N VAL A 112 -4.56 1.85 2.84
CA VAL A 112 -5.68 1.23 3.54
C VAL A 112 -6.86 2.19 3.70
N VAL A 113 -8.07 1.62 3.83
CA VAL A 113 -9.30 2.38 4.11
C VAL A 113 -9.70 2.23 5.59
N ASP A 114 -10.17 1.03 5.98
CA ASP A 114 -10.64 0.77 7.34
C ASP A 114 -9.87 -0.33 8.08
N ARG A 115 -9.07 -1.11 7.35
CA ARG A 115 -8.32 -2.24 7.88
C ARG A 115 -6.84 -1.88 8.06
N LEU A 116 -6.14 -2.57 8.99
CA LEU A 116 -4.78 -2.31 9.49
C LEU A 116 -4.61 -1.28 10.63
N LEU A 117 -5.68 -0.69 11.18
CA LEU A 117 -5.58 0.06 12.45
C LEU A 117 -5.62 -0.84 13.70
N THR A 118 -6.09 -2.09 13.55
CA THR A 118 -6.09 -3.13 14.57
C THR A 118 -5.34 -4.37 14.06
N GLY A 119 -4.47 -4.96 14.88
CA GLY A 119 -3.72 -6.18 14.55
C GLY A 119 -2.49 -6.01 13.65
N PHE A 120 -2.23 -4.82 13.12
CA PHE A 120 -1.02 -4.53 12.37
C PHE A 120 0.16 -4.24 13.31
N ASP A 121 1.24 -4.98 13.12
CA ASP A 121 2.49 -4.86 13.88
C ASP A 121 3.67 -4.92 12.91
N ALA A 122 4.28 -3.76 12.68
CA ALA A 122 5.42 -3.60 11.79
C ALA A 122 6.46 -2.67 12.45
N PRO A 123 7.40 -3.24 13.23
CA PRO A 123 8.40 -2.46 13.97
C PRO A 123 9.27 -1.56 13.10
N THR A 124 9.37 -1.85 11.79
CA THR A 124 10.19 -1.11 10.84
C THR A 124 9.50 0.11 10.23
N ILE A 125 8.23 0.37 10.54
CA ILE A 125 7.47 1.49 9.96
C ILE A 125 7.53 2.70 10.87
N GLN A 126 7.99 3.80 10.31
CA GLN A 126 8.19 5.06 11.02
C GLN A 126 7.19 6.14 10.58
N THR A 127 6.56 5.98 9.42
CA THR A 127 5.76 7.03 8.78
C THR A 127 4.34 6.53 8.50
N LEU A 128 3.36 7.32 8.95
CA LEU A 128 1.94 7.11 8.66
C LEU A 128 1.38 8.35 7.98
N PHE A 129 0.87 8.20 6.77
CA PHE A 129 0.11 9.23 6.08
C PHE A 129 -1.38 9.04 6.36
N VAL A 130 -2.07 10.12 6.74
CA VAL A 130 -3.50 10.09 7.10
C VAL A 130 -4.25 11.10 6.26
N ASP A 131 -5.14 10.61 5.39
CA ASP A 131 -6.13 11.39 4.65
C ASP A 131 -7.55 10.99 5.11
N ARG A 132 -7.81 11.23 6.40
CA ARG A 132 -9.07 10.90 7.08
C ARG A 132 -9.20 11.75 8.33
N ASN A 133 -10.42 12.16 8.64
CA ASN A 133 -10.73 12.70 9.96
C ASN A 133 -10.70 11.55 10.98
N LEU A 134 -9.62 11.48 11.77
CA LEU A 134 -9.52 10.59 12.92
C LEU A 134 -10.00 11.30 14.18
N GLU A 135 -10.91 10.68 14.91
CA GLU A 135 -11.34 11.17 16.22
C GLU A 135 -10.45 10.61 17.34
N TYR A 136 -10.27 11.41 18.39
CA TYR A 136 -9.36 11.24 19.54
C TYR A 136 -8.76 9.84 19.75
N ALA A 137 -9.58 8.84 20.11
CA ALA A 137 -9.12 7.49 20.40
C ALA A 137 -8.53 6.78 19.17
N GLY A 138 -9.13 6.95 18.00
CA GLY A 138 -8.62 6.41 16.74
C GLY A 138 -7.32 7.06 16.29
N LEU A 139 -7.14 8.37 16.57
CA LEU A 139 -5.90 9.10 16.28
C LEU A 139 -4.73 8.58 17.13
N ILE A 140 -4.93 8.44 18.45
CA ILE A 140 -3.91 7.92 19.37
C ILE A 140 -3.52 6.48 18.99
N GLN A 141 -4.51 5.63 18.70
CA GLN A 141 -4.23 4.26 18.25
C GLN A 141 -3.44 4.24 16.94
N ALA A 142 -3.78 5.08 15.96
CA ALA A 142 -3.07 5.15 14.69
C ALA A 142 -1.59 5.58 14.90
N PHE A 143 -1.34 6.63 15.68
CA PHE A 143 0.04 7.09 15.95
C PHE A 143 0.87 6.10 16.76
N SER A 144 0.26 5.33 17.66
CA SER A 144 0.97 4.27 18.39
C SER A 144 1.56 3.18 17.48
N ARG A 145 1.14 3.09 16.21
CA ARG A 145 1.62 2.06 15.27
C ARG A 145 2.99 2.34 14.68
N THR A 146 3.44 3.60 14.67
CA THR A 146 4.73 4.00 14.11
C THR A 146 5.75 4.39 15.17
N ASN A 147 5.39 4.25 16.45
CA ASN A 147 6.23 4.59 17.60
C ASN A 147 6.59 3.32 18.39
N ARG A 148 7.26 2.37 17.72
CA ARG A 148 7.83 1.16 18.33
C ARG A 148 9.34 1.25 18.41
#